data_AF-A0A3M3ZAP4-F1
#
_entry.id   AF-A0A3M3ZAP4-F1
#
_cell.length_a   1.000
_cell.length_b   1.000
_cell.length_c   1.000
_cell.angle_alpha   90.00
_cell.angle_beta   90.00
_cell.angle_gamma   90.00
#
_symmetry.space_group_name_H-M   'P 1'
#
loop_
_entity.id
_entity.type
_entity.pdbx_description
1 polymer ?
#
loop_
_entity_poly.entity_id
_entity_poly.type
_entity_poly.pdbx_seq_one_letter_code
_entity_poly.pdbx_strand_id
1 'polypeptide(L)' 'MCSGAILLYGIRKVIVGENQSFMGEEDLLRSRGVQIDVLDDAACKHMMQNFINNKPDLWNEDIGE' A
#
# COMPACT_ATOMS: atom_id res chain seq x y z
N MET A 1 -4.65 3.86 7.32
CA MET A 1 -3.99 3.62 8.63
C MET A 1 -2.46 3.58 8.55
N CYS A 2 -1.86 2.72 7.72
CA CYS A 2 -0.41 2.40 7.74
C CYS A 2 0.53 3.62 7.57
N SER A 3 0.19 4.57 6.70
CA SER A 3 1.01 5.79 6.51
C SER A 3 1.15 6.63 7.78
N GLY A 4 0.12 6.66 8.63
CA GLY A 4 0.19 7.34 9.92
C GLY A 4 1.20 6.70 10.87
N ALA A 5 1.25 5.36 10.90
CA ALA A 5 2.22 4.63 11.71
C ALA A 5 3.66 4.86 11.21
N ILE A 6 3.87 4.88 9.89
CA ILE A 6 5.18 5.20 9.28
C ILE A 6 5.71 6.55 9.78
N LEU A 7 4.86 7.58 9.76
CA LEU A 7 5.22 8.91 10.24
C LEU A 7 5.43 8.93 11.77
N LEU A 8 4.54 8.30 12.53
CA LEU A 8 4.61 8.24 13.99
C LEU A 8 5.94 7.65 14.48
N TYR A 9 6.39 6.58 13.84
CA TYR A 9 7.64 5.90 14.21
C TYR A 9 8.88 6.46 13.52
N GLY A 10 8.75 7.47 12.66
CA GLY A 10 9.89 8.08 11.97
C GLY A 10 10.57 7.15 10.98
N ILE A 11 9.82 6.24 10.34
CA ILE A 11 10.35 5.37 9.28
C ILE A 11 10.71 6.25 8.08
N ARG A 12 11.98 6.22 7.68
CA ARG A 12 12.53 7.13 6.65
C ARG A 12 12.42 6.60 5.23
N LYS A 13 12.27 5.29 5.05
CA LYS A 13 12.22 4.65 3.74
C LYS A 13 11.21 3.50 3.76
N VAL A 14 10.39 3.44 2.72
CA VAL A 14 9.39 2.39 2.50
C VAL A 14 9.57 1.86 1.08
N ILE A 15 9.58 0.54 0.96
CA ILE A 15 9.55 -0.15 -0.33
C ILE A 15 8.16 -0.74 -0.48
N VAL A 16 7.46 -0.35 -1.54
CA VAL A 16 6.11 -0.85 -1.86
C VAL A 16 6.24 -1.87 -2.97
N GLY A 17 5.66 -3.07 -2.77
CA GLY A 17 5.66 -4.12 -3.79
C GLY A 17 4.95 -3.67 -5.06
N GLU A 18 3.70 -3.22 -4.91
CA GLU A 18 2.87 -2.64 -5.97
C GLU A 18 1.83 -1.69 -5.36
N ASN A 19 1.31 -0.76 -6.16
CA ASN A 19 0.29 0.21 -5.73
C ASN A 19 -0.86 0.37 -6.74
N GLN A 20 -1.00 -0.57 -7.68
CA GLN A 20 -2.08 -0.54 -8.67
C GLN A 20 -3.39 -1.09 -8.11
N SER A 21 -3.31 -2.13 -7.27
CA SER A 21 -4.50 -2.70 -6.63
C SER A 21 -5.09 -1.74 -5.58
N PHE A 22 -4.21 -1.04 -4.87
CA PHE A 22 -4.57 -0.06 -3.86
C PHE A 22 -3.42 0.93 -3.66
N MET A 23 -3.73 2.22 -3.67
CA MET A 23 -2.76 3.27 -3.39
C MET A 23 -3.15 3.97 -2.09
N GLY A 24 -2.27 3.87 -1.08
CA GLY A 24 -2.41 4.59 0.17
C GLY A 24 -1.95 6.05 0.06
N GLU A 25 -1.69 6.68 1.22
CA GLU A 25 -1.23 8.07 1.33
C GLU A 25 0.27 8.24 0.98
N GLU A 26 0.72 7.75 -0.17
CA GLU A 26 2.13 7.81 -0.57
C GLU A 26 2.63 9.25 -0.75
N ASP A 27 1.79 10.13 -1.31
CA ASP A 27 2.14 11.54 -1.53
C ASP A 27 2.30 12.31 -0.22
N LEU A 28 1.48 12.01 0.79
CA LEU A 28 1.66 12.53 2.13
C LEU A 28 3.02 12.09 2.69
N LEU A 29 3.36 10.81 2.58
CA LEU A 29 4.65 10.29 3.05
C LEU A 29 5.83 10.98 2.36
N ARG A 30 5.79 11.12 1.03
CA ARG A 30 6.81 11.86 0.25
C ARG A 30 6.91 13.31 0.71
N SER A 31 5.78 13.99 0.90
CA SER A 31 5.75 15.40 1.38
C SER A 31 6.37 15.58 2.76
N ARG A 32 6.39 14.52 3.59
CA ARG A 32 7.02 14.49 4.91
C ARG A 32 8.46 13.97 4.89
N GLY A 33 9.06 13.81 3.71
CA GLY A 33 10.45 13.42 3.54
C GLY A 33 10.72 11.92 3.67
N VAL A 34 9.67 11.08 3.64
CA VAL A 34 9.84 9.63 3.57
C VAL A 34 10.16 9.25 2.11
N GLN A 35 11.24 8.50 1.91
CA GLN A 35 11.55 7.93 0.60
C GLN A 35 10.62 6.75 0.31
N ILE A 36 9.90 6.81 -0.81
CA ILE A 36 9.03 5.74 -1.29
C ILE A 36 9.58 5.21 -2.61
N ASP A 37 9.98 3.93 -2.63
CA ASP A 37 10.33 3.23 -3.87
C ASP A 37 9.24 2.18 -4.16
N VAL A 38 8.65 2.22 -5.35
CA VAL A 38 7.65 1.25 -5.80
C VAL A 38 8.33 0.29 -6.77
N LEU A 39 8.31 -1.01 -6.47
CA LEU A 39 8.98 -2.02 -7.29
C LEU A 39 8.18 -2.44 -8.51
N ASP A 40 6.87 -2.20 -8.50
CA ASP A 40 5.93 -2.64 -9.52
C ASP A 40 5.96 -4.17 -9.72
N ASP A 41 6.09 -4.91 -8.62
CA ASP A 41 6.31 -6.35 -8.62
C ASP A 41 5.11 -7.13 -9.16
N ALA A 42 5.35 -7.91 -10.22
CA ALA A 42 4.30 -8.68 -10.90
C ALA A 42 3.70 -9.79 -10.02
N ALA A 43 4.47 -10.39 -9.09
CA ALA A 43 3.94 -11.41 -8.20
C ALA A 43 3.00 -10.79 -7.15
N CYS A 44 3.35 -9.62 -6.60
CA CYS A 44 2.46 -8.85 -5.73
C CYS A 44 1.14 -8.49 -6.43
N LYS A 45 1.20 -7.97 -7.66
CA LYS A 45 0.00 -7.60 -8.43
C LYS A 45 -0.90 -8.80 -8.67
N HIS A 46 -0.35 -9.91 -9.18
CA HIS A 46 -1.15 -11.09 -9.45
C HIS A 46 -1.77 -11.67 -8.18
N MET A 47 -1.02 -11.66 -7.06
CA MET A 47 -1.54 -12.12 -5.77
C MET A 47 -2.73 -11.27 -5.32
N MET A 48 -2.58 -9.94 -5.32
CA MET A 48 -3.63 -9.02 -4.88
C MET A 48 -4.84 -9.07 -5.81
N GLN A 49 -4.65 -9.03 -7.13
CA GLN A 49 -5.74 -9.15 -8.10
C GLN A 49 -6.52 -10.45 -7.93
N ASN A 50 -5.82 -11.58 -7.75
CA ASN A 50 -6.49 -12.86 -7.52
C ASN A 50 -7.28 -12.85 -6.20
N PHE A 51 -6.73 -12.30 -5.12
CA PHE A 51 -7.44 -12.23 -3.84
C PHE A 51 -8.70 -11.36 -3.94
N ILE A 52 -8.58 -10.13 -4.46
CA ILE A 52 -9.68 -9.18 -4.58
C ILE A 52 -10.81 -9.75 -5.45
N ASN A 53 -10.47 -10.38 -6.59
CA ASN A 53 -11.46 -10.99 -7.48
C ASN A 53 -12.20 -12.17 -6.82
N ASN A 54 -11.51 -12.97 -5.99
CA ASN A 54 -12.10 -14.15 -5.36
C ASN A 54 -12.80 -13.86 -4.03
N LYS A 55 -12.45 -12.76 -3.36
CA LYS A 55 -12.91 -12.40 -2.01
C LYS A 55 -13.18 -10.89 -1.87
N PRO A 56 -14.04 -10.29 -2.72
CA PRO A 56 -14.25 -8.84 -2.72
C PRO A 56 -14.79 -8.30 -1.39
N ASP A 57 -15.72 -9.02 -0.75
CA ASP A 57 -16.31 -8.57 0.53
C ASP A 57 -15.26 -8.50 1.65
N LEU A 58 -14.32 -9.46 1.69
CA LEU A 58 -13.23 -9.45 2.68
C LEU A 58 -12.22 -8.35 2.39
N TRP A 59 -11.95 -8.07 1.10
CA TRP A 59 -11.10 -6.96 0.72
C TRP A 59 -11.71 -5.62 1.14
N ASN A 60 -12.99 -5.42 0.83
CA ASN A 60 -13.73 -4.21 1.19
C ASN A 60 -13.77 -4.02 2.71
N GLU A 61 -13.98 -5.09 3.49
CA GLU A 61 -13.88 -5.05 4.95
C GLU A 61 -12.50 -4.53 5.43
N ASP A 62 -11.40 -5.00 4.84
CA ASP A 62 -10.03 -4.62 5.22
C ASP A 62 -9.73 -3.13 4.97
N ILE A 63 -10.27 -2.58 3.88
CA ILE A 63 -10.11 -1.15 3.53
C ILE A 63 -11.22 -0.26 4.11
N GLY A 64 -12.27 -0.85 4.69
CA GLY A 64 -13.40 -0.15 5.31
C GLY A 64 -14.46 0.35 4.32
N GLU A 65 -14.67 -0.34 3.21
CA GLU A 65 -15.74 -0.11 2.21
C GLU A 65 -16.92 -1.07 2.33
#